data_AF-A0A1J5ES68-F1
#
_entry.id   AF-A0A1J5ES68-F1
#
_cell.length_a   1.000
_cell.length_b   1.000
_cell.length_c   1.000
_cell.angle_alpha   90.00
_cell.angle_beta   90.00
_cell.angle_gamma   90.00
#
_symmetry.space_group_name_H-M   'P 1'
#
loop_
_entity.id
_entity.type
_entity.pdbx_description
1 polymer ?
#
loop_
_entity_poly.entity_id
_entity_poly.type
_entity_poly.pdbx_seq_one_letter_code
_entity_poly.pdbx_strand_id
1 'polypeptide(L)'
;MKHVQATLLVALLCAFPLCAKDYAGAELYTKESYMYGRVEARMYMAAGSSLVSSMFLYYDFSYKGKGEPWVEIDMEVLGKSPSSFQSNIISGTLEKKITSEKIHALAVATNAVYHTFAFEWTPTYVAWFVDSVEVRRTETNVSDPKGQVAALTKAQSLRFNLWSSEDPDWVGAFDEAILPVNQYINWVKVYSYTPGAGSNGSDFSLLWTDDFDTFDDNRWGTGNWTFEKNRVDFSPDNINVQNGTLIISLTKAAQTGFSGTVPVDDGPSAIPAPHVKSTLASPRDVRTFDLVGRFLGTKRIKE
;
A
#
# COMPACT_ATOMS: atom_id res chain seq x y z
N MET A 1 -69.25 -16.40 -12.52
CA MET A 1 -68.14 -17.37 -12.54
C MET A 1 -67.19 -17.01 -13.67
N LYS A 2 -66.04 -16.44 -13.37
CA LYS A 2 -64.91 -16.27 -14.32
C LYS A 2 -63.68 -16.78 -13.60
N HIS A 3 -63.17 -17.94 -14.04
CA HIS A 3 -61.89 -18.47 -13.58
C HIS A 3 -60.78 -17.74 -14.32
N VAL A 4 -59.89 -17.07 -13.57
CA VAL A 4 -58.62 -16.56 -14.11
C VAL A 4 -57.56 -17.58 -13.74
N GLN A 5 -57.02 -18.27 -14.74
CA GLN A 5 -55.83 -19.10 -14.57
C GLN A 5 -54.60 -18.20 -14.52
N ALA A 6 -53.93 -18.17 -13.37
CA ALA A 6 -52.61 -17.55 -13.24
C ALA A 6 -51.58 -18.47 -13.90
N THR A 7 -50.95 -17.99 -14.98
CA THR A 7 -49.81 -18.66 -15.60
C THR A 7 -48.57 -18.29 -14.80
N LEU A 8 -47.97 -19.26 -14.12
CA LEU A 8 -46.71 -19.08 -13.39
C LEU A 8 -45.56 -19.06 -14.41
N LEU A 9 -45.02 -17.88 -14.71
CA LEU A 9 -43.82 -17.74 -15.52
C LEU A 9 -42.60 -18.05 -14.64
N VAL A 10 -42.04 -19.25 -14.77
CA VAL A 10 -40.75 -19.59 -14.14
C VAL A 10 -39.65 -18.91 -14.94
N ALA A 11 -39.14 -17.80 -14.42
CA ALA A 11 -37.91 -17.20 -14.92
C ALA A 11 -36.74 -18.10 -14.51
N LEU A 12 -36.16 -18.80 -15.49
CA LEU A 12 -34.90 -19.52 -15.32
C LEU A 12 -33.79 -18.46 -15.14
N LEU A 13 -33.38 -18.21 -13.90
CA LEU A 13 -32.14 -17.49 -13.62
C LEU A 13 -30.98 -18.40 -14.04
N CYS A 14 -30.45 -18.18 -15.24
CA CYS A 14 -29.11 -18.66 -15.57
C CYS A 14 -28.10 -17.90 -14.69
N ALA A 15 -27.76 -18.49 -13.54
CA ALA A 15 -26.56 -18.09 -12.81
C ALA A 15 -25.36 -18.47 -13.68
N PHE A 16 -24.73 -17.48 -14.31
CA PHE A 16 -23.39 -17.68 -14.84
C PHE A 16 -22.49 -17.97 -13.63
N PRO A 17 -21.82 -19.13 -13.55
CA PRO A 17 -20.79 -19.30 -12.56
C PRO A 17 -19.72 -18.25 -12.87
N LEU A 18 -19.51 -17.32 -11.94
CA LEU A 18 -18.27 -16.55 -11.91
C LEU A 18 -17.17 -17.62 -11.78
N CYS A 19 -16.46 -17.91 -12.87
CA CYS A 19 -15.50 -19.00 -12.87
C CYS A 19 -14.34 -18.55 -11.97
N ALA A 20 -14.22 -19.19 -10.81
CA ALA A 20 -13.09 -18.96 -9.90
C ALA A 20 -11.79 -19.21 -10.66
N LYS A 21 -10.79 -18.35 -10.43
CA LYS A 21 -9.47 -18.47 -11.06
C LYS A 21 -8.73 -19.67 -10.49
N ASP A 22 -7.81 -20.22 -11.27
CA ASP A 22 -7.04 -21.43 -10.90
C ASP A 22 -6.06 -21.19 -9.74
N TYR A 23 -5.78 -19.94 -9.42
CA TYR A 23 -4.81 -19.51 -8.43
C TYR A 23 -5.45 -18.58 -7.40
N ALA A 24 -4.97 -18.67 -6.16
CA ALA A 24 -5.38 -17.82 -5.07
C ALA A 24 -4.19 -16.97 -4.61
N GLY A 25 -4.39 -15.66 -4.52
CA GLY A 25 -3.49 -14.75 -3.81
C GLY A 25 -4.16 -14.25 -2.55
N ALA A 26 -3.68 -13.14 -2.00
CA ALA A 26 -4.36 -12.49 -0.90
C ALA A 26 -4.10 -10.99 -0.85
N GLU A 27 -5.02 -10.27 -0.21
CA GLU A 27 -4.89 -8.86 0.15
C GLU A 27 -5.27 -8.67 1.62
N LEU A 28 -4.41 -7.97 2.35
CA LEU A 28 -4.64 -7.47 3.70
C LEU A 28 -4.90 -5.97 3.61
N TYR A 29 -5.90 -5.45 4.32
CA TYR A 29 -6.17 -4.01 4.36
C TYR A 29 -6.64 -3.55 5.73
N THR A 30 -6.32 -2.32 6.12
CA THR A 30 -6.88 -1.71 7.33
C THR A 30 -8.37 -1.41 7.13
N LYS A 31 -9.21 -1.76 8.12
CA LYS A 31 -10.64 -1.42 8.11
C LYS A 31 -10.86 0.10 8.23
N GLU A 32 -9.92 0.80 8.85
CA GLU A 32 -9.89 2.26 8.89
C GLU A 32 -9.08 2.86 7.74
N SER A 33 -9.37 4.12 7.41
CA SER A 33 -8.61 4.95 6.48
C SER A 33 -8.05 6.17 7.19
N TYR A 34 -6.86 6.60 6.78
CA TYR A 34 -6.13 7.70 7.40
C TYR A 34 -5.91 8.82 6.38
N MET A 35 -6.03 10.07 6.83
CA MET A 35 -5.67 11.23 6.03
C MET A 35 -4.29 11.70 6.44
N TYR A 36 -3.32 11.61 5.52
CA TYR A 36 -1.90 11.82 5.80
C TYR A 36 -1.34 10.85 6.84
N GLY A 37 -0.04 10.90 7.05
CA GLY A 37 0.65 10.14 8.09
C GLY A 37 1.95 9.52 7.59
N ARG A 38 2.52 8.70 8.46
CA ARG A 38 3.63 7.82 8.13
C ARG A 38 3.19 6.39 8.40
N VAL A 39 3.57 5.49 7.52
CA VAL A 39 3.37 4.05 7.72
C VAL A 39 4.70 3.35 7.50
N GLU A 40 4.99 2.38 8.36
CA GLU A 40 6.18 1.54 8.28
C GLU A 40 5.76 0.07 8.33
N ALA A 41 6.37 -0.76 7.51
CA ALA A 41 6.17 -2.21 7.55
C ALA A 41 7.51 -2.93 7.40
N ARG A 42 7.77 -3.90 8.28
CA ARG A 42 8.93 -4.78 8.22
C ARG A 42 8.58 -6.02 7.44
N MET A 43 9.07 -6.11 6.21
CA MET A 43 8.61 -7.11 5.25
C MET A 43 9.74 -7.87 4.59
N TYR A 44 9.50 -9.16 4.36
CA TYR A 44 10.23 -10.00 3.44
C TYR A 44 9.31 -10.27 2.25
N MET A 45 9.68 -9.76 1.09
CA MET A 45 8.79 -9.72 -0.07
C MET A 45 8.80 -11.03 -0.84
N ALA A 46 7.65 -11.37 -1.43
CA ALA A 46 7.58 -12.46 -2.40
C ALA A 46 8.23 -12.02 -3.72
N ALA A 47 8.93 -12.94 -4.37
CA ALA A 47 9.49 -12.71 -5.69
C ALA A 47 9.52 -13.99 -6.53
N GLY A 48 9.53 -13.79 -7.84
CA GLY A 48 9.25 -14.80 -8.85
C GLY A 48 8.67 -14.10 -10.08
N SER A 49 9.02 -14.59 -11.27
CA SER A 49 8.48 -14.02 -12.51
C SER A 49 6.93 -14.00 -12.47
N SER A 50 6.34 -12.94 -13.00
CA SER A 50 4.89 -12.63 -12.99
C SER A 50 4.30 -12.09 -11.68
N LEU A 51 5.03 -12.14 -10.56
CA LEU A 51 4.50 -11.74 -9.26
C LEU A 51 4.53 -10.24 -9.03
N VAL A 52 3.55 -9.77 -8.25
CA VAL A 52 3.53 -8.43 -7.64
C VAL A 52 3.31 -8.62 -6.15
N SER A 53 4.29 -8.18 -5.35
CA SER A 53 4.25 -8.18 -3.88
C SER A 53 4.30 -6.73 -3.41
N SER A 54 3.29 -6.27 -2.68
CA SER A 54 3.06 -4.83 -2.49
C SER A 54 2.85 -4.40 -1.04
N MET A 55 3.04 -3.10 -0.86
CA MET A 55 2.51 -2.29 0.22
C MET A 55 2.01 -1.00 -0.44
N PHE A 56 0.80 -0.55 -0.11
CA PHE A 56 0.22 0.62 -0.76
C PHE A 56 -0.81 1.32 0.12
N LEU A 57 -1.03 2.60 -0.15
CA LEU A 57 -2.14 3.37 0.40
C LEU A 57 -3.19 3.52 -0.69
N TYR A 58 -4.46 3.30 -0.35
CA TYR A 58 -5.54 3.30 -1.33
C TYR A 58 -6.80 3.98 -0.82
N TYR A 59 -7.37 4.88 -1.63
CA TYR A 59 -8.75 5.32 -1.42
C TYR A 59 -9.72 4.25 -1.92
N ASP A 60 -10.41 3.61 -0.98
CA ASP A 60 -11.29 2.45 -1.18
C ASP A 60 -12.34 2.59 -2.28
N PHE A 61 -12.71 3.81 -2.68
CA PHE A 61 -13.70 4.05 -3.72
C PHE A 61 -13.12 4.42 -5.09
N SER A 62 -11.79 4.47 -5.26
CA SER A 62 -11.14 4.78 -6.54
C SER A 62 -11.61 3.84 -7.67
N TYR A 63 -11.77 2.54 -7.38
CA TYR A 63 -12.25 1.55 -8.35
C TYR A 63 -13.69 1.76 -8.82
N LYS A 64 -14.53 2.46 -8.05
CA LYS A 64 -15.95 2.64 -8.39
C LYS A 64 -16.13 3.55 -9.61
N GLY A 65 -15.15 4.41 -9.91
CA GLY A 65 -15.28 5.48 -10.88
C GLY A 65 -16.45 6.41 -10.53
N LYS A 66 -17.24 6.82 -11.53
CA LYS A 66 -18.48 7.61 -11.35
C LYS A 66 -18.26 8.94 -10.62
N GLY A 67 -17.14 9.61 -10.92
CA GLY A 67 -16.79 10.90 -10.33
C GLY A 67 -15.91 10.81 -9.09
N GLU A 68 -15.64 9.61 -8.57
CA GLU A 68 -14.59 9.43 -7.56
C GLU A 68 -13.20 9.64 -8.18
N PRO A 69 -12.30 10.37 -7.50
CA PRO A 69 -10.92 10.47 -7.92
C PRO A 69 -10.21 9.14 -7.67
N TRP A 70 -9.19 8.86 -8.48
CA TRP A 70 -8.19 7.87 -8.13
C TRP A 70 -7.20 8.49 -7.15
N VAL A 71 -6.95 7.84 -6.02
CA VAL A 71 -6.02 8.28 -4.98
C VAL A 71 -5.31 7.05 -4.43
N GLU A 72 -4.04 6.89 -4.78
CA GLU A 72 -3.22 5.73 -4.42
C GLU A 72 -1.72 6.07 -4.40
N ILE A 73 -0.99 5.46 -3.47
CA ILE A 73 0.47 5.53 -3.34
C ILE A 73 1.02 4.11 -3.23
N ASP A 74 1.93 3.75 -4.13
CA ASP A 74 2.37 2.36 -4.28
C ASP A 74 3.84 2.15 -3.92
N MET A 75 4.09 0.93 -3.44
CA MET A 75 5.37 0.26 -3.43
C MET A 75 5.16 -1.19 -3.87
N GLU A 76 5.72 -1.55 -5.03
CA GLU A 76 5.51 -2.84 -5.67
C GLU A 76 6.86 -3.50 -5.99
N VAL A 77 7.14 -4.65 -5.41
CA VAL A 77 8.20 -5.52 -5.90
C VAL A 77 7.65 -6.30 -7.08
N LEU A 78 8.20 -6.00 -8.27
CA LEU A 78 7.97 -6.81 -9.47
C LEU A 78 8.84 -8.04 -9.36
N GLY A 79 8.25 -9.22 -9.18
CA GLY A 79 8.97 -10.41 -8.75
C GLY A 79 10.05 -10.90 -9.73
N LYS A 80 10.05 -10.46 -11.00
CA LYS A 80 11.16 -10.70 -11.94
C LYS A 80 12.47 -9.99 -11.57
N SER A 81 12.41 -8.95 -10.73
CA SER A 81 13.54 -8.09 -10.36
C SER A 81 13.56 -7.81 -8.85
N PRO A 82 13.80 -8.83 -7.99
CA PRO A 82 13.70 -8.71 -6.54
C PRO A 82 14.73 -7.76 -5.90
N SER A 83 15.78 -7.37 -6.62
CA SER A 83 16.73 -6.34 -6.16
C SER A 83 16.25 -4.91 -6.45
N SER A 84 14.95 -4.72 -6.66
CA SER A 84 14.35 -3.41 -6.89
C SER A 84 12.87 -3.40 -6.54
N PHE A 85 12.32 -2.21 -6.38
CA PHE A 85 10.88 -2.01 -6.31
C PHE A 85 10.44 -0.82 -7.17
N GLN A 86 9.18 -0.83 -7.60
CA GLN A 86 8.50 0.26 -8.26
C GLN A 86 7.73 1.10 -7.23
N SER A 87 7.97 2.39 -7.23
CA SER A 87 7.10 3.36 -6.53
C SER A 87 6.15 4.02 -7.52
N ASN A 88 4.94 4.34 -7.09
CA ASN A 88 3.99 5.08 -7.91
C ASN A 88 3.13 6.04 -7.08
N ILE A 89 2.64 7.10 -7.72
CA ILE A 89 1.45 7.82 -7.26
C ILE A 89 0.45 7.67 -8.39
N ILE A 90 -0.74 7.18 -8.09
CA ILE A 90 -1.83 7.13 -9.05
C ILE A 90 -2.88 8.16 -8.65
N SER A 91 -3.12 9.11 -9.55
CA SER A 91 -4.13 10.16 -9.40
C SER A 91 -5.03 10.23 -10.63
N GLY A 92 -5.92 11.23 -10.71
CA GLY A 92 -6.86 11.37 -11.82
C GLY A 92 -8.18 10.65 -11.55
N THR A 93 -8.66 9.86 -12.51
CA THR A 93 -9.89 9.05 -12.37
C THR A 93 -9.67 7.63 -12.87
N LEU A 94 -10.64 6.73 -12.65
CA LEU A 94 -10.62 5.36 -13.16
C LEU A 94 -10.33 5.31 -14.68
N GLU A 95 -10.96 6.21 -15.45
CA GLU A 95 -10.87 6.24 -16.92
C GLU A 95 -9.60 6.93 -17.43
N LYS A 96 -9.00 7.80 -16.61
CA LYS A 96 -7.82 8.58 -16.98
C LYS A 96 -6.88 8.69 -15.79
N LYS A 97 -6.25 7.55 -15.45
CA LYS A 97 -5.22 7.49 -14.43
C LYS A 97 -4.01 8.32 -14.85
N ILE A 98 -3.43 9.00 -13.88
CA ILE A 98 -2.17 9.72 -13.98
C ILE A 98 -1.19 8.98 -13.07
N THR A 99 -0.11 8.45 -13.64
CA THR A 99 0.90 7.68 -12.91
C THR A 99 2.26 8.37 -12.91
N SER A 100 3.16 7.97 -12.02
CA SER A 100 4.55 8.43 -11.99
C SER A 100 5.49 7.32 -11.50
N GLU A 101 5.52 6.21 -12.22
CA GLU A 101 6.37 5.07 -11.91
C GLU A 101 7.86 5.46 -11.83
N LYS A 102 8.55 4.96 -10.80
CA LYS A 102 10.01 4.99 -10.70
C LYS A 102 10.51 3.68 -10.09
N ILE A 103 11.58 3.13 -10.66
CA ILE A 103 12.27 1.93 -10.15
C ILE A 103 13.42 2.34 -9.24
N HIS A 104 13.53 1.68 -8.10
CA HIS A 104 14.58 1.89 -7.10
C HIS A 104 15.35 0.61 -6.87
N ALA A 105 16.66 0.63 -7.14
CA ALA A 105 17.52 -0.51 -6.90
C ALA A 105 17.88 -0.60 -5.40
N LEU A 106 17.98 -1.83 -4.90
CA LEU A 106 18.38 -2.14 -3.54
C LEU A 106 19.66 -2.97 -3.55
N ALA A 107 20.53 -2.72 -2.56
CA ALA A 107 21.79 -3.46 -2.43
C ALA A 107 21.56 -4.92 -2.04
N VAL A 108 20.53 -5.19 -1.25
CA VAL A 108 20.08 -6.54 -0.88
C VAL A 108 18.69 -6.74 -1.46
N ALA A 109 18.44 -7.93 -2.02
CA ALA A 109 17.16 -8.25 -2.62
C ALA A 109 16.04 -8.33 -1.56
N THR A 110 14.84 -7.88 -1.93
CA THR A 110 13.68 -7.81 -1.03
C THR A 110 13.17 -9.17 -0.56
N ASN A 111 13.57 -10.24 -1.26
CA ASN A 111 13.25 -11.63 -0.95
C ASN A 111 14.47 -12.40 -0.40
N ALA A 112 15.48 -11.71 0.12
CA ALA A 112 16.66 -12.32 0.76
C ALA A 112 16.74 -11.99 2.26
N VAL A 113 16.28 -10.80 2.66
CA VAL A 113 16.21 -10.36 4.06
C VAL A 113 14.94 -9.53 4.27
N TYR A 114 14.55 -9.33 5.52
CA TYR A 114 13.53 -8.33 5.84
C TYR A 114 14.10 -6.92 5.64
N HIS A 115 13.29 -6.06 5.04
CA HIS A 115 13.51 -4.62 4.94
C HIS A 115 12.40 -3.88 5.68
N THR A 116 12.71 -2.70 6.20
CA THR A 116 11.67 -1.76 6.67
C THR A 116 11.33 -0.80 5.56
N PHE A 117 10.13 -0.94 5.02
CA PHE A 117 9.57 -0.05 4.02
C PHE A 117 8.70 1.00 4.69
N ALA A 118 8.72 2.23 4.18
CA ALA A 118 7.85 3.28 4.71
C ALA A 118 7.35 4.26 3.64
N PHE A 119 6.16 4.79 3.89
CA PHE A 119 5.67 6.01 3.25
C PHE A 119 5.58 7.13 4.27
N GLU A 120 5.91 8.35 3.85
CA GLU A 120 5.40 9.57 4.47
C GLU A 120 4.50 10.26 3.47
N TRP A 121 3.28 10.57 3.88
CA TRP A 121 2.32 11.32 3.07
C TRP A 121 1.82 12.52 3.87
N THR A 122 2.04 13.71 3.32
CA THR A 122 1.64 15.00 3.91
C THR A 122 0.90 15.84 2.86
N PRO A 123 0.32 16.99 3.23
CA PRO A 123 -0.25 17.92 2.26
C PRO A 123 0.74 18.46 1.23
N THR A 124 2.06 18.33 1.46
CA THR A 124 3.10 18.97 0.65
C THR A 124 4.05 18.00 -0.03
N TYR A 125 4.08 16.73 0.39
CA TYR A 125 4.93 15.72 -0.22
C TYR A 125 4.44 14.29 0.02
N VAL A 126 4.93 13.38 -0.83
CA VAL A 126 5.00 11.94 -0.57
C VAL A 126 6.46 11.51 -0.64
N ALA A 127 6.94 10.75 0.35
CA ALA A 127 8.29 10.20 0.38
C ALA A 127 8.29 8.70 0.69
N TRP A 128 9.25 7.98 0.10
CA TRP A 128 9.43 6.53 0.23
C TRP A 128 10.77 6.26 0.88
N PHE A 129 10.78 5.29 1.79
CA PHE A 129 11.98 4.88 2.51
C PHE A 129 12.17 3.37 2.46
N VAL A 130 13.42 2.95 2.43
CA VAL A 130 13.84 1.55 2.67
C VAL A 130 14.96 1.58 3.69
N ASP A 131 14.80 0.84 4.79
CA ASP A 131 15.72 0.79 5.93
C ASP A 131 16.13 2.20 6.40
N SER A 132 15.13 3.09 6.47
CA SER A 132 15.27 4.50 6.90
C SER A 132 16.01 5.42 5.92
N VAL A 133 16.42 4.93 4.75
CA VAL A 133 16.98 5.76 3.69
C VAL A 133 15.85 6.25 2.78
N GLU A 134 15.73 7.56 2.61
CA GLU A 134 14.82 8.14 1.61
C GLU A 134 15.30 7.78 0.21
N VAL A 135 14.47 7.07 -0.55
CA VAL A 135 14.78 6.66 -1.94
C VAL A 135 14.01 7.47 -2.98
N ARG A 136 12.91 8.09 -2.57
CA ARG A 136 12.12 9.00 -3.41
C ARG A 136 11.41 10.03 -2.56
N ARG A 137 11.31 11.25 -3.10
CA ARG A 137 10.40 12.29 -2.63
C ARG A 137 9.76 12.99 -3.83
N THR A 138 8.46 13.21 -3.73
CA THR A 138 7.66 14.01 -4.66
C THR A 138 7.03 15.12 -3.84
N GLU A 139 7.33 16.38 -4.13
CA GLU A 139 6.80 17.56 -3.42
C GLU A 139 5.86 18.35 -4.34
N THR A 140 4.98 19.18 -3.78
CA THR A 140 4.05 20.06 -4.52
C THR A 140 4.72 21.21 -5.30
N ASN A 141 5.96 21.01 -5.74
CA ASN A 141 6.77 21.93 -6.53
C ASN A 141 7.13 21.32 -7.89
N VAL A 142 8.24 21.76 -8.49
CA VAL A 142 8.71 21.28 -9.80
C VAL A 142 9.00 19.78 -9.86
N SER A 143 9.16 19.10 -8.72
CA SER A 143 9.30 17.64 -8.67
C SER A 143 8.01 16.88 -8.96
N ASP A 144 6.85 17.55 -8.92
CA ASP A 144 5.52 17.02 -9.24
C ASP A 144 4.85 17.82 -10.39
N PRO A 145 5.36 17.70 -11.63
CA PRO A 145 4.80 18.44 -12.77
C PRO A 145 3.36 18.05 -13.11
N LYS A 146 2.88 16.92 -12.55
CA LYS A 146 1.53 16.38 -12.74
C LYS A 146 0.58 16.78 -11.61
N GLY A 147 1.05 17.47 -10.57
CA GLY A 147 0.26 17.92 -9.42
C GLY A 147 -0.38 16.77 -8.63
N GLN A 148 0.23 15.59 -8.64
CA GLN A 148 -0.35 14.37 -8.06
C GLN A 148 -0.42 14.42 -6.53
N VAL A 149 0.58 14.97 -5.84
CA VAL A 149 0.57 15.06 -4.37
C VAL A 149 -0.61 15.89 -3.90
N ALA A 150 -0.88 17.02 -4.57
CA ALA A 150 -2.03 17.86 -4.27
C ALA A 150 -3.38 17.19 -4.62
N ALA A 151 -3.37 16.18 -5.51
CA ALA A 151 -4.56 15.42 -5.89
C ALA A 151 -4.93 14.31 -4.90
N LEU A 152 -4.02 13.93 -3.99
CA LEU A 152 -4.27 12.95 -2.93
C LEU A 152 -5.17 13.56 -1.83
N THR A 153 -6.46 13.63 -2.12
CA THR A 153 -7.45 14.45 -1.39
C THR A 153 -8.41 13.62 -0.53
N LYS A 154 -8.23 12.30 -0.49
CA LYS A 154 -9.10 11.36 0.22
C LYS A 154 -8.29 10.55 1.21
N ALA A 155 -8.89 10.22 2.36
CA ALA A 155 -8.28 9.28 3.30
C ALA A 155 -8.08 7.92 2.63
N GLN A 156 -7.00 7.25 3.00
CA GLN A 156 -6.55 6.00 2.37
C GLN A 156 -6.41 4.90 3.42
N SER A 157 -6.83 3.69 3.09
CA SER A 157 -6.48 2.49 3.86
C SER A 157 -5.05 2.06 3.55
N LEU A 158 -4.37 1.44 4.52
CA LEU A 158 -3.10 0.77 4.29
C LEU A 158 -3.39 -0.66 3.83
N ARG A 159 -2.72 -1.08 2.75
CA ARG A 159 -2.95 -2.37 2.11
C ARG A 159 -1.64 -3.07 1.75
N PHE A 160 -1.72 -4.39 1.66
CA PHE A 160 -0.66 -5.28 1.22
C PHE A 160 -1.30 -6.38 0.38
N ASN A 161 -0.76 -6.68 -0.79
CA ASN A 161 -1.24 -7.82 -1.56
C ASN A 161 -0.12 -8.60 -2.24
N LEU A 162 -0.43 -9.85 -2.52
CA LEU A 162 0.40 -10.74 -3.32
C LEU A 162 -0.46 -11.36 -4.42
N TRP A 163 -0.10 -11.08 -5.66
CA TRP A 163 -0.81 -11.54 -6.84
C TRP A 163 0.13 -11.77 -8.02
N SER A 164 -0.42 -12.25 -9.12
CA SER A 164 0.29 -12.44 -10.38
C SER A 164 -0.40 -11.63 -11.47
N SER A 165 0.32 -10.75 -12.17
CA SER A 165 -0.24 -10.02 -13.30
C SER A 165 -0.26 -10.89 -14.56
N GLU A 166 -1.21 -10.62 -15.46
CA GLU A 166 -1.29 -11.25 -16.78
C GLU A 166 -0.41 -10.55 -17.83
N ASP A 167 0.23 -9.43 -17.50
CA ASP A 167 1.09 -8.66 -18.39
C ASP A 167 2.57 -9.08 -18.30
N PRO A 168 3.07 -9.93 -19.21
CA PRO A 168 4.43 -10.46 -19.13
C PRO A 168 5.50 -9.40 -19.41
N ASP A 169 5.19 -8.32 -20.12
CA ASP A 169 6.16 -7.26 -20.38
C ASP A 169 6.46 -6.49 -19.08
N TRP A 170 5.44 -6.30 -18.24
CA TRP A 170 5.58 -5.65 -16.96
C TRP A 170 6.20 -6.56 -15.89
N VAL A 171 5.70 -7.78 -15.69
CA VAL A 171 6.10 -8.64 -14.54
C VAL A 171 6.89 -9.89 -14.91
N GLY A 172 7.03 -10.21 -16.20
CA GLY A 172 7.63 -11.46 -16.67
C GLY A 172 6.60 -12.59 -16.83
N ALA A 173 6.98 -13.67 -17.51
CA ALA A 173 6.10 -14.81 -17.74
C ALA A 173 5.79 -15.57 -16.45
N PHE A 174 4.57 -16.08 -16.32
CA PHE A 174 4.17 -16.89 -15.17
C PHE A 174 4.67 -18.34 -15.35
N ASP A 175 5.31 -18.86 -14.30
CA ASP A 175 5.67 -20.28 -14.17
C ASP A 175 5.03 -20.80 -12.89
N GLU A 176 4.08 -21.73 -13.02
CA GLU A 176 3.37 -22.32 -11.88
C GLU A 176 4.31 -23.04 -10.90
N ALA A 177 5.49 -23.49 -11.34
CA ALA A 177 6.45 -24.20 -10.51
C ALA A 177 7.00 -23.35 -9.35
N ILE A 178 6.81 -22.02 -9.37
CA ILE A 178 7.20 -21.13 -8.27
C ILE A 178 6.26 -21.23 -7.05
N LEU A 179 5.10 -21.86 -7.19
CA LEU A 179 4.10 -21.93 -6.12
C LEU A 179 4.38 -23.07 -5.13
N PRO A 180 4.06 -22.88 -3.83
CA PRO A 180 3.54 -21.65 -3.23
C PRO A 180 4.65 -20.61 -3.00
N VAL A 181 4.28 -19.33 -3.02
CA VAL A 181 5.17 -18.19 -2.74
C VAL A 181 4.54 -17.26 -1.71
N ASN A 182 5.36 -16.67 -0.84
CA ASN A 182 4.87 -15.97 0.35
C ASN A 182 5.56 -14.61 0.53
N GLN A 183 4.78 -13.62 0.95
CA GLN A 183 5.23 -12.35 1.52
C GLN A 183 5.02 -12.42 3.04
N TYR A 184 6.00 -11.96 3.81
CA TYR A 184 5.98 -11.98 5.26
C TYR A 184 6.03 -10.56 5.80
N ILE A 185 5.18 -10.26 6.79
CA ILE A 185 5.10 -8.96 7.46
C ILE A 185 5.29 -9.21 8.96
N ASN A 186 6.46 -8.83 9.47
CA ASN A 186 6.81 -9.03 10.88
C ASN A 186 6.05 -8.04 11.77
N TRP A 187 6.02 -6.76 11.39
CA TRP A 187 5.25 -5.75 12.10
C TRP A 187 4.86 -4.58 11.20
N VAL A 188 3.83 -3.84 11.62
CA VAL A 188 3.40 -2.57 11.01
C VAL A 188 3.31 -1.49 12.08
N LYS A 189 3.71 -0.27 11.73
CA LYS A 189 3.48 0.95 12.51
C LYS A 189 2.77 1.99 11.69
N VAL A 190 1.75 2.59 12.27
CA VAL A 190 1.01 3.70 11.65
C VAL A 190 1.14 4.92 12.56
N TYR A 191 1.41 6.06 11.94
CA TYR A 191 1.61 7.34 12.60
C TYR A 191 0.64 8.37 12.02
N SER A 192 0.01 9.14 12.89
CA SER A 192 -0.77 10.31 12.47
C SER A 192 0.16 11.46 12.08
N TYR A 193 -0.26 12.25 11.10
CA TYR A 193 0.42 13.50 10.75
C TYR A 193 0.10 14.59 11.78
N THR A 194 1.09 14.95 12.57
CA THR A 194 1.02 15.88 13.71
C THR A 194 2.19 16.86 13.62
N PRO A 195 2.14 17.83 12.66
CA PRO A 195 3.29 18.66 12.30
C PRO A 195 3.90 19.37 13.53
N GLY A 196 5.18 19.11 13.78
CA GLY A 196 5.96 19.61 14.91
C GLY A 196 5.64 19.03 16.30
N ALA A 197 4.66 18.12 16.42
CA ALA A 197 4.22 17.53 17.68
C ALA A 197 4.63 16.05 17.84
N GLY A 198 5.32 15.49 16.85
CA GLY A 198 5.93 14.17 16.92
C GLY A 198 7.14 14.10 17.85
N SER A 199 7.68 12.89 18.02
CA SER A 199 8.89 12.69 18.84
C SER A 199 10.04 13.53 18.29
N ASN A 200 10.80 14.17 19.20
CA ASN A 200 11.90 15.08 18.85
C ASN A 200 11.50 16.23 17.89
N GLY A 201 10.22 16.64 17.89
CA GLY A 201 9.71 17.70 17.01
C GLY A 201 9.50 17.27 15.56
N SER A 202 9.43 15.96 15.29
CA SER A 202 9.02 15.44 13.98
C SER A 202 7.55 15.76 13.68
N ASP A 203 7.14 15.53 12.43
CA ASP A 203 5.78 15.82 11.97
C ASP A 203 4.81 14.61 12.14
N PHE A 204 5.23 13.56 12.85
CA PHE A 204 4.48 12.31 12.97
C PHE A 204 4.46 11.77 14.41
N SER A 205 3.27 11.39 14.89
CA SER A 205 3.06 10.75 16.20
C SER A 205 2.58 9.32 16.01
N LEU A 206 3.19 8.36 16.69
CA LEU A 206 2.79 6.95 16.62
C LEU A 206 1.32 6.81 17.05
N LEU A 207 0.50 6.23 16.17
CA LEU A 207 -0.89 5.93 16.44
C LEU A 207 -1.02 4.52 17.00
N TRP A 208 -0.45 3.53 16.33
CA TRP A 208 -0.43 2.14 16.78
C TRP A 208 0.69 1.34 16.14
N THR A 209 1.03 0.23 16.80
CA THR A 209 1.86 -0.86 16.28
C THR A 209 1.00 -2.12 16.19
N ASP A 210 1.29 -2.97 15.22
CA ASP A 210 0.84 -4.36 15.18
C ASP A 210 2.05 -5.25 14.94
N ASP A 211 2.38 -6.08 15.93
CA ASP A 211 3.51 -7.03 15.88
C ASP A 211 3.08 -8.39 15.31
N PHE A 212 1.82 -8.54 14.86
CA PHE A 212 1.27 -9.76 14.28
C PHE A 212 1.49 -11.03 15.10
N ASP A 213 1.47 -10.93 16.44
CA ASP A 213 1.36 -12.10 17.33
C ASP A 213 0.07 -12.89 17.08
N THR A 214 -0.99 -12.19 16.65
CA THR A 214 -2.29 -12.74 16.26
C THR A 214 -2.91 -11.88 15.16
N PHE A 215 -3.89 -12.41 14.42
CA PHE A 215 -4.67 -11.60 13.48
C PHE A 215 -5.71 -10.75 14.22
N ASP A 216 -5.54 -9.42 14.21
CA ASP A 216 -6.50 -8.46 14.77
C ASP A 216 -7.61 -8.12 13.76
N ASP A 217 -8.71 -8.88 13.78
CA ASP A 217 -9.87 -8.62 12.91
C ASP A 217 -10.61 -7.31 13.28
N ASN A 218 -10.31 -6.63 14.38
CA ASN A 218 -10.87 -5.27 14.56
C ASN A 218 -10.14 -4.25 13.69
N ARG A 219 -8.90 -4.53 13.32
CA ARG A 219 -8.02 -3.62 12.57
C ARG A 219 -7.93 -3.98 11.10
N TRP A 220 -7.85 -5.26 10.79
CA TRP A 220 -7.57 -5.74 9.44
C TRP A 220 -8.76 -6.46 8.83
N GLY A 221 -8.98 -6.24 7.55
CA GLY A 221 -9.82 -7.07 6.69
C GLY A 221 -8.97 -7.85 5.69
N THR A 222 -9.58 -8.87 5.08
CA THR A 222 -8.95 -9.70 4.05
C THR A 222 -9.75 -9.66 2.75
N GLY A 223 -9.03 -9.57 1.63
CA GLY A 223 -9.63 -9.50 0.31
C GLY A 223 -10.28 -10.82 -0.11
N ASN A 224 -11.46 -10.73 -0.69
CA ASN A 224 -12.20 -11.85 -1.27
C ASN A 224 -12.74 -11.53 -2.68
N TRP A 225 -11.91 -10.83 -3.46
CA TRP A 225 -12.25 -10.30 -4.79
C TRP A 225 -11.09 -10.48 -5.76
N THR A 226 -11.30 -10.00 -6.98
CA THR A 226 -10.26 -9.92 -8.00
C THR A 226 -10.47 -8.69 -8.87
N PHE A 227 -9.58 -8.46 -9.83
CA PHE A 227 -9.68 -7.38 -10.80
C PHE A 227 -9.14 -7.83 -12.17
N GLU A 228 -9.37 -7.00 -13.19
CA GLU A 228 -8.94 -7.25 -14.56
C GLU A 228 -7.41 -7.40 -14.62
N LYS A 229 -6.90 -8.37 -15.41
CA LYS A 229 -5.47 -8.71 -15.55
C LYS A 229 -4.78 -9.24 -14.29
N ASN A 230 -5.51 -9.48 -13.21
CA ASN A 230 -5.00 -10.29 -12.11
C ASN A 230 -5.21 -11.77 -12.44
N ARG A 231 -4.19 -12.63 -12.34
CA ARG A 231 -4.31 -14.08 -12.55
C ARG A 231 -4.96 -14.81 -11.37
N VAL A 232 -5.10 -14.17 -10.21
CA VAL A 232 -5.57 -14.82 -8.98
C VAL A 232 -6.88 -14.23 -8.48
N ASP A 233 -7.65 -15.04 -7.76
CA ASP A 233 -8.66 -14.52 -6.83
C ASP A 233 -8.02 -14.31 -5.46
N PHE A 234 -8.32 -13.20 -4.79
CA PHE A 234 -7.89 -13.04 -3.41
C PHE A 234 -8.72 -13.94 -2.51
N SER A 235 -8.03 -14.73 -1.68
CA SER A 235 -8.64 -15.63 -0.71
C SER A 235 -8.21 -15.26 0.71
N PRO A 236 -9.16 -15.06 1.64
CA PRO A 236 -8.84 -14.92 3.06
C PRO A 236 -8.01 -16.07 3.63
N ASP A 237 -8.14 -17.29 3.09
CA ASP A 237 -7.41 -18.47 3.54
C ASP A 237 -5.89 -18.34 3.33
N ASN A 238 -5.47 -17.47 2.41
CA ASN A 238 -4.06 -17.17 2.13
C ASN A 238 -3.49 -16.04 3.00
N ILE A 239 -4.24 -15.56 4.01
CA ILE A 239 -3.75 -14.74 5.11
C ILE A 239 -3.61 -15.62 6.35
N ASN A 240 -2.38 -15.78 6.83
CA ASN A 240 -2.09 -16.56 8.04
C ASN A 240 -1.21 -15.77 9.00
N VAL A 241 -1.19 -16.16 10.26
CA VAL A 241 -0.26 -15.63 11.26
C VAL A 241 0.46 -16.83 11.90
N GLN A 242 1.79 -16.81 11.88
CA GLN A 242 2.61 -17.84 12.49
C GLN A 242 3.89 -17.22 13.05
N ASN A 243 4.23 -17.56 14.30
CA ASN A 243 5.46 -17.11 14.97
C ASN A 243 5.65 -15.59 15.01
N GLY A 244 4.57 -14.81 15.26
CA GLY A 244 4.66 -13.35 15.34
C GLY A 244 4.89 -12.70 13.97
N THR A 245 4.33 -13.27 12.91
CA THR A 245 4.48 -12.75 11.55
C THR A 245 3.23 -13.06 10.75
N LEU A 246 2.71 -12.06 10.05
CA LEU A 246 1.63 -12.23 9.10
C LEU A 246 2.19 -12.69 7.75
N ILE A 247 1.56 -13.71 7.16
CA ILE A 247 1.93 -14.31 5.89
C ILE A 247 0.83 -14.07 4.87
N ILE A 248 1.20 -13.52 3.71
CA ILE A 248 0.35 -13.40 2.53
C ILE A 248 0.86 -14.40 1.50
N SER A 249 0.03 -15.39 1.15
CA SER A 249 0.42 -16.50 0.28
C SER A 249 -0.18 -16.36 -1.12
N LEU A 250 0.54 -16.85 -2.13
CA LEU A 250 0.00 -17.14 -3.46
C LEU A 250 0.19 -18.61 -3.76
N THR A 251 -0.92 -19.28 -4.05
CA THR A 251 -1.03 -20.74 -4.16
C THR A 251 -1.93 -21.14 -5.33
N LYS A 252 -2.01 -22.45 -5.61
CA LYS A 252 -3.13 -22.99 -6.38
C LYS A 252 -4.41 -22.83 -5.57
N ALA A 253 -5.54 -22.53 -6.23
CA ALA A 253 -6.80 -22.24 -5.53
C ALA A 253 -7.28 -23.38 -4.60
N ALA A 254 -6.97 -24.64 -4.93
CA ALA A 254 -7.31 -25.80 -4.10
C ALA A 254 -6.31 -26.10 -2.96
N GLN A 255 -5.28 -25.27 -2.80
CA GLN A 255 -4.15 -25.49 -1.88
C GLN A 255 -3.83 -24.20 -1.09
N THR A 256 -4.87 -23.49 -0.65
CA THR A 256 -4.74 -22.27 0.15
C THR A 256 -4.13 -22.53 1.53
N GLY A 257 -3.60 -21.47 2.13
CA GLY A 257 -2.95 -21.47 3.44
C GLY A 257 -1.43 -21.63 3.38
N PHE A 258 -0.82 -21.63 4.55
CA PHE A 258 0.62 -21.70 4.74
C PHE A 258 1.03 -22.96 5.50
N SER A 259 2.09 -23.63 5.03
CA SER A 259 2.70 -24.80 5.68
C SER A 259 4.23 -24.73 5.73
N GLY A 260 4.81 -23.57 5.39
CA GLY A 260 6.25 -23.37 5.31
C GLY A 260 6.89 -22.98 6.64
N THR A 261 8.13 -22.51 6.56
CA THR A 261 8.83 -21.87 7.68
C THR A 261 8.87 -20.36 7.45
N VAL A 262 8.61 -19.58 8.50
CA VAL A 262 8.75 -18.13 8.47
C VAL A 262 10.25 -17.79 8.49
N PRO A 263 10.78 -17.00 7.53
CA PRO A 263 12.16 -16.54 7.58
C PRO A 263 12.41 -15.77 8.87
N VAL A 264 13.57 -16.00 9.49
CA VAL A 264 13.97 -15.29 10.71
C VAL A 264 14.28 -13.83 10.36
N ASP A 265 13.75 -12.89 11.14
CA ASP A 265 14.16 -11.49 11.09
C ASP A 265 15.29 -11.26 12.11
N ASP A 266 16.53 -11.49 11.67
CA ASP A 266 17.77 -11.30 12.46
C ASP A 266 18.45 -9.96 12.19
N GLY A 267 17.87 -9.14 11.31
CA GLY A 267 18.35 -7.81 10.97
C GLY A 267 18.10 -6.80 12.10
N PRO A 268 18.81 -5.66 12.11
CA PRO A 268 18.56 -4.63 13.11
C PRO A 268 17.14 -4.08 12.97
N SER A 269 16.28 -4.33 13.97
CA SER A 269 14.96 -3.68 14.11
C SER A 269 15.06 -2.20 14.53
N ALA A 270 16.28 -1.65 14.59
CA ALA A 270 16.55 -0.30 15.10
C ALA A 270 16.09 0.75 14.08
N ILE A 271 14.94 1.35 14.37
CA ILE A 271 14.35 2.46 13.63
C ILE A 271 14.99 3.76 14.13
N PRO A 272 15.68 4.55 13.30
CA PRO A 272 15.90 5.96 13.56
C PRO A 272 14.54 6.65 13.73
N ALA A 273 14.43 7.57 14.68
CA ALA A 273 13.20 8.34 14.86
C ALA A 273 12.70 8.92 13.50
N PRO A 274 11.38 9.07 13.31
CA PRO A 274 10.82 9.74 12.14
C PRO A 274 11.61 11.00 11.83
N HIS A 275 11.87 11.28 10.55
CA HIS A 275 12.80 12.33 10.14
C HIS A 275 12.57 13.62 10.94
N VAL A 276 13.57 13.97 11.75
CA VAL A 276 13.63 15.27 12.41
C VAL A 276 14.06 16.27 11.33
N LYS A 277 13.41 17.44 11.27
CA LYS A 277 13.87 18.52 10.39
C LYS A 277 15.35 18.76 10.64
N SER A 278 16.16 18.68 9.58
CA SER A 278 17.54 19.18 9.59
C SER A 278 17.52 20.63 10.10
N THR A 279 18.13 20.88 11.25
CA THR A 279 18.30 22.21 11.85
C THR A 279 19.45 23.01 11.25
N LEU A 280 19.87 22.72 10.01
CA LEU A 280 20.64 23.70 9.23
C LEU A 280 19.67 24.75 8.67
N ALA A 281 19.08 25.53 9.58
CA ALA A 281 18.28 26.69 9.25
C ALA A 281 19.20 27.85 8.86
N SER A 282 19.31 28.12 7.56
CA SER A 282 19.56 29.50 7.11
C SER A 282 18.41 30.39 7.61
N PRO A 283 18.65 31.66 8.00
CA PRO A 283 17.61 32.54 8.52
C PRO A 283 16.39 32.56 7.60
N ARG A 284 15.22 32.15 8.11
CA ARG A 284 13.98 32.12 7.34
C ARG A 284 13.17 33.39 7.58
N ASP A 285 12.80 34.05 6.48
CA ASP A 285 11.81 35.14 6.50
C ASP A 285 10.40 34.51 6.52
N VAL A 286 9.70 34.66 7.65
CA VAL A 286 8.34 34.09 7.83
C VAL A 286 7.30 35.13 7.42
N ARG A 287 6.38 34.76 6.52
CA ARG A 287 5.21 35.58 6.17
C ARG A 287 4.22 35.57 7.33
N THR A 288 3.85 36.74 7.82
CA THR A 288 2.86 36.91 8.89
C THR A 288 1.50 37.28 8.29
N PHE A 289 0.43 36.79 8.92
CA PHE A 289 -0.95 37.04 8.52
C PHE A 289 -1.79 37.41 9.75
N ASP A 290 -2.83 38.23 9.57
CA ASP A 290 -3.81 38.50 10.64
C ASP A 290 -4.78 37.32 10.84
N LEU A 291 -5.61 37.40 11.87
CA LEU A 291 -6.59 36.37 12.23
C LEU A 291 -7.67 36.13 11.15
N VAL A 292 -7.74 36.98 10.12
CA VAL A 292 -8.64 36.83 8.98
C VAL A 292 -7.88 36.60 7.66
N GLY A 293 -6.59 36.24 7.74
CA GLY A 293 -5.78 35.81 6.59
C GLY A 293 -5.18 36.92 5.74
N ARG A 294 -5.20 38.20 6.16
CA ARG A 294 -4.52 39.28 5.42
C ARG A 294 -3.04 39.26 5.69
N PHE A 295 -2.25 39.43 4.63
CA PHE A 295 -0.79 39.50 4.73
C PHE A 295 -0.33 40.74 5.50
N LEU A 296 0.49 40.54 6.53
CA LEU A 296 1.00 41.58 7.43
C LEU A 296 2.49 41.89 7.22
N GLY A 297 3.21 41.12 6.40
CA GLY A 297 4.62 41.33 6.10
C GLY A 297 5.48 40.07 6.29
N THR A 298 6.80 40.23 6.19
CA THR A 298 7.78 39.17 6.47
C THR A 298 8.58 39.54 7.72
N LYS A 299 8.63 38.61 8.68
CA LYS A 299 9.45 38.74 9.89
C LYS A 299 10.66 37.83 9.74
N ARG A 300 11.85 38.43 9.78
CA ARG A 300 13.10 37.68 9.91
C ARG A 300 13.23 37.19 11.34
N ILE A 301 13.16 35.88 11.53
CA ILE A 301 13.40 35.28 12.84
C ILE A 301 14.92 35.02 12.91
N LYS A 302 15.58 35.76 13.80
CA LYS A 302 16.90 35.37 14.30
C LYS A 302 16.66 34.49 15.51
N GLU A 303 17.32 33.34 15.58
CA GLU A 303 17.41 32.55 16.81
C GLU A 303 18.23 33.32 17.86
#